data_AF-A0A0S8JP19-F1
#
_entry.id   AF-A0A0S8JP19-F1
#
_cell.length_a   1.000
_cell.length_b   1.000
_cell.length_c   1.000
_cell.angle_alpha   90.00
_cell.angle_beta   90.00
_cell.angle_gamma   90.00
#
_symmetry.space_group_name_H-M   'P 1'
#
loop_
_entity.id
_entity.type
_entity.pdbx_description
1 polymer ?
#
loop_
_entity_poly.entity_id
_entity_poly.type
_entity_poly.pdbx_seq_one_letter_code
_entity_poly.pdbx_strand_id
1 'polypeptide(L)'
;MRQQNSTIRNPQSKILIGLAIGTCLVAATGLPAQPPSMERPAGGGYGAGAVGEATFQIDPETGSLIVIADEETDQQIQQVIKQLDRPVPQVLIKVLFLEVTHGDDLDLGVEASFRYGGRTREVETGEVDPNTGEPLTEEVLQFQDTLETLFGLSAANEGAFWHIVKEDFDMTVHALAKVAKLEVLSRPSILARNNETAIITLGQEVPFIRNSRVTQDGQIINTIEYEDIGIILEVTPHISTNGVVEMTVAPEISTLSGETVPVSEGIEAPVIAKRAAETSCVVPDGMTVVIGGLMEDNETEAVRKVPILGDIPWLGTAFRRTIKSKTKTELLIFLTPHVVQRTSGLEPLSIAESQKADLAGVAFTQDELDKHLEGQEKLIRRHEEKVEPQKPLRRAKMWLWPAVQIFK
;
A
#
# COMPACT_ATOMS: atom_id res chain seq x y z
N MET A 1 52.72 -5.90 43.69
CA MET A 1 51.77 -6.78 44.41
C MET A 1 50.35 -6.34 44.11
N ARG A 2 49.73 -6.96 43.10
CA ARG A 2 48.29 -6.95 42.81
C ARG A 2 48.10 -7.95 41.68
N GLN A 3 47.45 -9.07 41.98
CA GLN A 3 46.86 -9.94 40.96
C GLN A 3 45.40 -10.12 41.33
N GLN A 4 44.53 -9.70 40.43
CA GLN A 4 43.17 -10.21 40.25
C GLN A 4 43.08 -10.48 38.75
N ASN A 5 42.83 -11.72 38.34
CA ASN A 5 41.59 -12.04 37.63
C ASN A 5 41.43 -13.53 37.30
N SER A 6 40.16 -13.88 37.11
CA SER A 6 39.60 -15.05 36.42
C SER A 6 39.54 -16.39 37.18
N THR A 7 38.30 -16.84 37.42
CA THR A 7 37.85 -18.18 37.02
C THR A 7 36.33 -18.17 36.83
N ILE A 8 35.90 -18.82 35.75
CA ILE A 8 34.57 -19.04 35.19
C ILE A 8 33.75 -20.04 36.02
N ARG A 9 32.40 -19.91 36.06
CA ARG A 9 31.43 -21.05 35.96
C ARG A 9 29.94 -20.61 35.96
N ASN A 10 29.22 -21.14 34.98
CA ASN A 10 27.75 -21.30 34.88
C ASN A 10 27.23 -22.21 36.03
N PRO A 11 25.95 -22.13 36.47
CA PRO A 11 24.96 -23.10 35.99
C PRO A 11 23.48 -22.65 35.93
N GLN A 12 22.79 -23.07 34.87
CA GLN A 12 21.49 -23.78 34.79
C GLN A 12 20.42 -23.62 35.90
N SER A 13 19.20 -23.26 35.45
CA SER A 13 17.86 -23.78 35.82
C SER A 13 17.36 -23.75 37.28
N LYS A 14 16.16 -23.18 37.51
CA LYS A 14 15.00 -23.91 38.08
C LYS A 14 13.78 -23.00 38.28
N ILE A 15 12.69 -23.48 37.69
CA ILE A 15 11.28 -23.12 37.92
C ILE A 15 10.92 -23.37 39.39
N LEU A 16 10.22 -22.42 40.03
CA LEU A 16 9.56 -22.66 41.30
C LEU A 16 8.06 -22.31 41.19
N ILE A 17 7.26 -23.36 41.30
CA ILE A 17 5.80 -23.37 41.42
C ILE A 17 5.48 -23.12 42.89
N GLY A 18 4.70 -22.07 43.17
CA GLY A 18 4.14 -21.77 44.49
C GLY A 18 2.61 -21.84 44.45
N LEU A 19 2.09 -22.99 44.86
CA LEU A 19 0.67 -23.31 45.03
C LEU A 19 0.15 -22.61 46.31
N ALA A 20 -0.87 -21.76 46.20
CA ALA A 20 -1.66 -21.29 47.33
C ALA A 20 -3.13 -21.63 47.09
N ILE A 21 -3.62 -22.60 47.85
CA ILE A 21 -5.00 -23.08 47.89
C ILE A 21 -5.79 -22.11 48.78
N GLY A 22 -6.87 -21.56 48.25
CA GLY A 22 -7.78 -20.67 48.96
C GLY A 22 -9.19 -20.77 48.40
N THR A 23 -9.91 -21.79 48.86
CA THR A 23 -11.33 -22.04 48.59
C THR A 23 -12.19 -20.87 49.08
N CYS A 24 -13.03 -20.29 48.22
CA CYS A 24 -14.15 -19.47 48.68
C CYS A 24 -15.38 -19.59 47.77
N LEU A 25 -16.31 -20.41 48.25
CA LEU A 25 -17.76 -20.25 48.27
C LEU A 25 -18.43 -19.32 47.24
N VAL A 26 -19.15 -19.95 46.31
CA VAL A 26 -20.13 -19.30 45.42
C VAL A 26 -21.36 -18.89 46.23
N ALA A 27 -21.66 -17.60 46.28
CA ALA A 27 -22.97 -17.07 46.62
C ALA A 27 -23.43 -16.12 45.51
N ALA A 28 -24.51 -16.51 44.84
CA ALA A 28 -25.19 -15.71 43.84
C ALA A 28 -26.14 -14.70 44.53
N THR A 29 -25.95 -13.40 44.30
CA THR A 29 -27.00 -12.37 44.28
C THR A 29 -26.39 -11.04 43.81
N GLY A 30 -26.98 -10.40 42.81
CA GLY A 30 -26.68 -9.00 42.46
C GLY A 30 -26.83 -8.71 40.97
N LEU A 31 -27.94 -8.09 40.58
CA LEU A 31 -28.10 -7.42 39.28
C LEU A 31 -27.01 -6.34 39.12
N PRO A 32 -26.48 -6.09 37.91
CA PRO A 32 -25.60 -4.95 37.69
C PRO A 32 -26.38 -3.63 37.82
N ALA A 33 -25.83 -2.73 38.64
CA ALA A 33 -26.35 -1.40 38.91
C ALA A 33 -26.34 -0.52 37.64
N GLN A 34 -27.42 0.27 37.46
CA GLN A 34 -27.47 1.37 36.50
C GLN A 34 -26.39 2.41 36.79
N PRO A 35 -25.79 3.05 35.76
CA PRO A 35 -24.87 4.16 35.97
C PRO A 35 -25.61 5.35 36.59
N PRO A 36 -24.95 6.13 37.47
CA PRO A 36 -25.57 7.28 38.11
C PRO A 36 -25.98 8.32 37.06
N SER A 37 -27.23 8.77 37.14
CA SER A 37 -27.72 9.95 36.42
C SER A 37 -26.86 11.15 36.80
N MET A 38 -26.21 11.78 35.82
CA MET A 38 -25.51 13.04 36.03
C MET A 38 -26.53 14.09 36.48
N GLU A 39 -26.48 14.46 37.76
CA GLU A 39 -27.07 15.72 38.22
C GLU A 39 -26.40 16.87 37.46
N ARG A 40 -27.23 17.61 36.74
CA ARG A 40 -26.84 18.80 36.00
C ARG A 40 -26.36 19.84 37.03
N PRO A 41 -25.10 20.34 36.96
CA PRO A 41 -24.65 21.35 37.89
C PRO A 41 -25.46 22.64 37.69
N ALA A 42 -26.06 23.10 38.77
CA ALA A 42 -26.70 24.41 38.85
C ALA A 42 -25.64 25.51 38.79
N GLY A 43 -25.85 26.48 37.89
CA GLY A 43 -25.41 27.87 38.06
C GLY A 43 -23.91 28.16 38.03
N GLY A 44 -23.35 28.30 36.82
CA GLY A 44 -22.10 29.04 36.58
C GLY A 44 -22.37 30.14 35.57
N GLY A 45 -22.55 31.37 36.05
CA GLY A 45 -22.94 32.52 35.22
C GLY A 45 -21.86 32.92 34.22
N TYR A 46 -22.19 32.82 32.94
CA TYR A 46 -21.60 33.69 31.93
C TYR A 46 -22.43 34.96 31.88
N GLY A 47 -21.80 36.09 32.20
CA GLY A 47 -22.40 37.41 32.06
C GLY A 47 -22.64 37.74 30.59
N ALA A 48 -23.86 37.48 30.14
CA ALA A 48 -24.51 38.11 29.00
C ALA A 48 -25.97 38.29 29.43
N GLY A 49 -26.58 39.45 29.14
CA GLY A 49 -27.95 39.76 29.57
C GLY A 49 -28.89 38.59 29.25
N ALA A 50 -29.44 37.97 30.30
CA ALA A 50 -30.41 36.90 30.15
C ALA A 50 -31.72 37.54 29.67
N VAL A 51 -31.88 37.58 28.35
CA VAL A 51 -33.17 37.82 27.72
C VAL A 51 -33.84 36.45 27.62
N GLY A 52 -34.99 36.32 28.28
CA GLY A 52 -35.95 35.25 28.03
C GLY A 52 -35.71 33.87 28.62
N GLU A 53 -36.82 33.19 28.96
CA GLU A 53 -36.86 31.73 28.99
C GLU A 53 -37.18 31.22 27.56
N ALA A 54 -36.34 30.34 27.03
CA ALA A 54 -36.55 29.70 25.73
C ALA A 54 -36.60 28.18 25.88
N THR A 55 -37.59 27.54 25.27
CA THR A 55 -37.71 26.08 25.16
C THR A 55 -37.32 25.65 23.75
N PHE A 56 -36.44 24.66 23.66
CA PHE A 56 -35.97 24.10 22.40
C PHE A 56 -36.41 22.63 22.28
N GLN A 57 -36.97 22.27 21.14
CA GLN A 57 -37.30 20.88 20.80
C GLN A 57 -36.81 20.58 19.39
N ILE A 58 -36.09 19.46 19.23
CA ILE A 58 -35.57 19.00 17.94
C ILE A 58 -36.41 17.82 17.49
N ASP A 59 -36.91 17.88 16.25
CA ASP A 59 -37.50 16.74 15.57
C ASP A 59 -36.45 16.08 14.68
N PRO A 60 -35.92 14.90 15.05
CA PRO A 60 -34.86 14.24 14.30
C PRO A 60 -35.35 13.66 12.96
N GLU A 61 -36.65 13.43 12.76
CA GLU A 61 -37.16 12.87 11.49
C GLU A 61 -37.24 13.95 10.40
N THR A 62 -37.67 15.16 10.77
CA THR A 62 -37.77 16.28 9.82
C THR A 62 -36.55 17.20 9.82
N GLY A 63 -35.64 17.05 10.79
CA GLY A 63 -34.51 17.96 10.97
C GLY A 63 -34.93 19.37 11.41
N SER A 64 -36.15 19.52 11.94
CA SER A 64 -36.70 20.82 12.33
C SER A 64 -36.35 21.16 13.78
N LEU A 65 -36.00 22.42 14.03
CA LEU A 65 -35.84 22.98 15.37
C LEU A 65 -37.07 23.82 15.71
N ILE A 66 -37.83 23.39 16.72
CA ILE A 66 -38.96 24.15 17.28
C ILE A 66 -38.43 24.97 18.45
N VAL A 67 -38.57 26.29 18.35
CA VAL A 67 -38.17 27.25 19.38
C VAL A 67 -39.41 27.95 19.92
N ILE A 68 -39.56 27.98 21.24
CA ILE A 68 -40.60 28.74 21.93
C ILE A 68 -39.89 29.72 22.87
N ALA A 69 -39.89 31.00 22.54
CA ALA A 69 -39.23 32.07 23.28
C ALA A 69 -40.06 33.36 23.24
N ASP A 70 -39.71 34.36 24.05
CA ASP A 70 -40.21 35.73 23.90
C ASP A 70 -39.66 36.41 22.64
N GLU A 71 -40.30 37.49 22.21
CA GLU A 71 -40.00 38.20 20.95
C GLU A 71 -38.55 38.73 20.88
N GLU A 72 -37.98 39.22 21.99
CA GLU A 72 -36.62 39.74 21.98
C GLU A 72 -35.59 38.60 21.85
N THR A 73 -35.82 37.48 22.53
CA THR A 73 -34.98 36.28 22.47
C THR A 73 -35.07 35.58 21.11
N ASP A 74 -36.27 35.49 20.52
CA ASP A 74 -36.44 34.89 19.19
C ASP A 74 -35.63 35.64 18.13
N GLN A 75 -35.62 36.99 18.16
CA GLN A 75 -34.82 37.79 17.23
C GLN A 75 -33.31 37.51 17.36
N GLN A 76 -32.80 37.30 18.57
CA GLN A 76 -31.40 36.91 18.79
C GLN A 76 -31.12 35.50 18.27
N ILE A 77 -32.00 34.54 18.57
CA ILE A 77 -31.87 33.16 18.11
C ILE A 77 -31.90 33.10 16.57
N GLN A 78 -32.80 33.82 15.91
CA GLN A 78 -32.85 33.90 14.45
C GLN A 78 -31.55 34.44 13.84
N GLN A 79 -30.91 35.44 14.47
CA GLN A 79 -29.62 35.95 14.00
C GLN A 79 -28.52 34.89 14.11
N VAL A 80 -28.52 34.10 15.19
CA VAL A 80 -27.55 33.01 15.38
C VAL A 80 -27.81 31.86 14.40
N ILE A 81 -29.07 31.42 14.25
CA ILE A 81 -29.45 30.35 13.30
C ILE A 81 -29.05 30.74 11.88
N LYS A 82 -29.31 31.98 11.44
CA LYS A 82 -28.88 32.46 10.11
C LYS A 82 -27.36 32.43 9.90
N GLN A 83 -26.57 32.49 10.97
CA GLN A 83 -25.12 32.38 10.88
C GLN A 83 -24.64 30.93 10.89
N LEU A 84 -25.35 30.02 11.58
CA LEU A 84 -25.03 28.60 11.68
C LEU A 84 -25.53 27.80 10.47
N ASP A 85 -26.67 28.16 9.90
CA ASP A 85 -27.28 27.50 8.74
C ASP A 85 -26.58 27.92 7.44
N ARG A 86 -25.38 27.38 7.24
CA ARG A 86 -24.56 27.57 6.05
C ARG A 86 -24.19 26.22 5.46
N PRO A 87 -24.07 26.12 4.12
CA PRO A 87 -23.60 24.89 3.49
C PRO A 87 -22.20 24.56 4.00
N VAL A 88 -21.98 23.29 4.36
CA VAL A 88 -20.67 22.81 4.80
C VAL A 88 -19.76 22.72 3.58
N PRO A 89 -18.58 23.37 3.60
CA PRO A 89 -17.65 23.28 2.48
C PRO A 89 -17.06 21.87 2.37
N GLN A 90 -16.71 21.50 1.15
CA GLN A 90 -16.06 20.25 0.80
C GLN A 90 -14.66 20.54 0.25
N VAL A 91 -13.79 19.54 0.22
CA VAL A 91 -12.49 19.63 -0.42
C VAL A 91 -12.23 18.37 -1.23
N LEU A 92 -11.75 18.55 -2.45
CA LEU A 92 -11.21 17.50 -3.29
C LEU A 92 -9.70 17.41 -3.02
N ILE A 93 -9.26 16.34 -2.38
CA ILE A 93 -7.85 16.07 -2.11
C ILE A 93 -7.30 15.23 -3.26
N LYS A 94 -6.19 15.69 -3.85
CA LYS A 94 -5.43 14.95 -4.87
C LYS A 94 -4.06 14.62 -4.32
N VAL A 95 -3.69 13.35 -4.38
CA VAL A 95 -2.35 12.89 -4.01
C VAL A 95 -1.64 12.38 -5.26
N LEU A 96 -0.34 12.61 -5.34
CA LEU A 96 0.52 12.13 -6.42
C LEU A 96 1.69 11.38 -5.81
N PHE A 97 1.79 10.09 -6.10
CA PHE A 97 3.00 9.31 -5.86
C PHE A 97 3.82 9.31 -7.12
N LEU A 98 5.06 9.76 -7.01
CA LEU A 98 6.06 9.67 -8.06
C LEU A 98 7.23 8.86 -7.53
N GLU A 99 7.46 7.70 -8.13
CA GLU A 99 8.62 6.87 -7.85
C GLU A 99 9.41 6.61 -9.11
N VAL A 100 10.73 6.79 -9.02
CA VAL A 100 11.68 6.52 -10.08
C VAL A 100 12.76 5.62 -9.52
N THR A 101 12.92 4.44 -10.11
CA THR A 101 14.02 3.52 -9.80
C THR A 101 14.92 3.43 -11.01
N HIS A 102 16.22 3.62 -10.79
CA HIS A 102 17.26 3.50 -11.79
C HIS A 102 18.29 2.47 -11.34
N GLY A 103 18.50 1.43 -12.14
CA GLY A 103 19.49 0.40 -11.89
C GLY A 103 20.58 0.45 -12.95
N ASP A 104 21.84 0.49 -12.53
CA ASP A 104 23.02 0.40 -13.37
C ASP A 104 23.88 -0.75 -12.85
N ASP A 105 23.89 -1.88 -13.57
CA ASP A 105 24.75 -3.02 -13.26
C ASP A 105 25.87 -3.16 -14.28
N LEU A 106 27.07 -3.48 -13.80
CA LEU A 106 28.25 -3.76 -14.60
C LEU A 106 28.88 -5.07 -14.10
N ASP A 107 29.00 -6.05 -14.99
CA ASP A 107 29.79 -7.26 -14.76
C ASP A 107 30.88 -7.33 -15.82
N LEU A 108 32.14 -7.26 -15.38
CA LEU A 108 33.30 -7.34 -16.26
C LEU A 108 34.30 -8.31 -15.64
N GLY A 109 34.70 -9.33 -16.39
CA GLY A 109 35.66 -10.28 -15.88
C GLY A 109 36.35 -11.13 -16.93
N VAL A 110 37.47 -11.68 -16.49
CA VAL A 110 38.26 -12.67 -17.23
C VAL A 110 38.51 -13.85 -16.33
N GLU A 111 38.17 -15.04 -16.81
CA GLU A 111 38.42 -16.32 -16.17
C GLU A 111 39.35 -17.14 -17.06
N ALA A 112 40.32 -17.80 -16.45
CA ALA A 112 41.20 -18.71 -17.16
C ALA A 112 41.35 -20.00 -16.35
N SER A 113 41.42 -21.13 -17.05
CA SER A 113 41.81 -22.40 -16.48
C SER A 113 42.97 -23.00 -17.28
N PHE A 114 43.89 -23.61 -16.56
CA PHE A 114 45.05 -24.29 -17.13
C PHE A 114 45.11 -25.71 -16.56
N ARG A 115 45.07 -26.70 -17.45
CA ARG A 115 45.17 -28.11 -17.10
C ARG A 115 46.63 -28.53 -17.22
N TYR A 116 47.15 -29.20 -16.19
CA TYR A 116 48.53 -29.66 -16.20
C TYR A 116 48.68 -31.02 -15.53
N GLY A 117 49.76 -31.72 -15.86
CA GLY A 117 50.11 -33.00 -15.24
C GLY A 117 49.42 -34.23 -15.85
N GLY A 118 48.70 -34.05 -16.96
CA GLY A 118 48.09 -35.15 -17.73
C GLY A 118 49.15 -36.14 -18.23
N ARG A 119 49.29 -37.26 -17.53
CA ARG A 119 49.92 -38.45 -18.09
C ARG A 119 48.81 -39.41 -18.49
N THR A 120 48.55 -39.45 -19.78
CA THR A 120 47.93 -40.61 -20.40
C THR A 120 48.85 -41.80 -20.18
N ARG A 121 48.36 -42.81 -19.46
CA ARG A 121 49.00 -44.12 -19.46
C ARG A 121 48.12 -45.05 -20.26
N GLU A 122 48.67 -45.54 -21.35
CA GLU A 122 48.11 -46.66 -22.08
C GLU A 122 48.22 -47.91 -21.19
N VAL A 123 47.06 -48.45 -20.80
CA VAL A 123 46.99 -49.66 -19.99
C VAL A 123 46.39 -50.75 -20.86
N GLU A 124 47.15 -51.83 -21.09
CA GLU A 124 46.64 -53.01 -21.76
C GLU A 124 45.51 -53.63 -20.92
N THR A 125 44.33 -53.79 -21.51
CA THR A 125 43.14 -54.33 -20.82
C THR A 125 43.21 -55.85 -20.61
N GLY A 126 44.27 -56.49 -21.09
CA GLY A 126 44.45 -57.95 -21.08
C GLY A 126 43.61 -58.68 -22.13
N GLU A 127 42.87 -57.95 -22.97
CA GLU A 127 42.10 -58.45 -24.09
C GLU A 127 42.88 -58.20 -25.40
N VAL A 128 42.76 -59.08 -26.40
CA VAL A 128 43.52 -59.02 -27.66
C VAL A 128 42.55 -58.86 -28.81
N ASP A 129 42.81 -57.95 -29.75
CA ASP A 129 41.97 -57.77 -30.93
C ASP A 129 41.98 -59.06 -31.77
N PRO A 130 40.82 -59.73 -31.96
CA PRO A 130 40.76 -61.01 -32.66
C PRO A 130 41.10 -60.94 -34.16
N ASN A 131 41.15 -59.73 -34.75
CA ASN A 131 41.46 -59.56 -36.17
C ASN A 131 42.93 -59.23 -36.44
N THR A 132 43.62 -58.60 -35.47
CA THR A 132 45.00 -58.11 -35.64
C THR A 132 45.99 -58.81 -34.73
N GLY A 133 45.53 -59.44 -33.63
CA GLY A 133 46.37 -60.16 -32.67
C GLY A 133 47.16 -59.25 -31.72
N GLU A 134 46.95 -57.94 -31.78
CA GLU A 134 47.58 -56.94 -30.91
C GLU A 134 46.76 -56.73 -29.62
N PRO A 135 47.42 -56.45 -28.48
CA PRO A 135 46.72 -56.17 -27.23
C PRO A 135 45.84 -54.92 -27.37
N LEU A 136 44.60 -54.99 -26.89
CA LEU A 136 43.72 -53.83 -26.77
C LEU A 136 44.21 -52.98 -25.61
N THR A 137 44.37 -51.70 -25.87
CA THR A 137 44.80 -50.71 -24.90
C THR A 137 43.67 -49.74 -24.59
N GLU A 138 43.49 -49.44 -23.31
CA GLU A 138 42.61 -48.36 -22.86
C GLU A 138 43.45 -47.18 -22.37
N GLU A 139 43.03 -45.98 -22.76
CA GLU A 139 43.66 -44.74 -22.33
C GLU A 139 43.13 -44.35 -20.95
N VAL A 140 43.91 -44.64 -19.89
CA VAL A 140 43.52 -44.28 -18.52
C VAL A 140 44.17 -42.97 -18.10
N LEU A 141 43.36 -41.94 -17.85
CA LEU A 141 43.78 -40.66 -17.28
C LEU A 141 44.12 -40.85 -15.79
N GLN A 142 45.41 -40.87 -15.43
CA GLN A 142 45.82 -41.17 -14.05
C GLN A 142 45.94 -39.94 -13.13
N PHE A 143 46.23 -38.75 -13.67
CA PHE A 143 46.28 -37.50 -12.90
C PHE A 143 46.05 -36.31 -13.85
N GLN A 144 45.06 -35.46 -13.56
CA GLN A 144 44.87 -34.18 -14.22
C GLN A 144 44.58 -33.14 -13.14
N ASP A 145 45.51 -32.22 -12.93
CA ASP A 145 45.32 -31.10 -12.01
C ASP A 145 44.91 -29.87 -12.82
N THR A 146 44.00 -29.06 -12.27
CA THR A 146 43.46 -27.89 -12.94
C THR A 146 43.71 -26.67 -12.08
N LEU A 147 44.49 -25.73 -12.60
CA LEU A 147 44.62 -24.39 -12.01
C LEU A 147 43.56 -23.50 -12.63
N GLU A 148 42.57 -23.10 -11.85
CA GLU A 148 41.46 -22.28 -12.32
C GLU A 148 41.30 -21.02 -11.49
N THR A 149 40.94 -19.92 -12.17
CA THR A 149 40.42 -18.74 -11.49
C THR A 149 38.92 -18.93 -11.30
N LEU A 150 38.49 -19.48 -10.15
CA LEU A 150 37.08 -19.76 -9.85
C LEU A 150 36.30 -18.46 -9.55
N PHE A 151 36.13 -17.62 -10.57
CA PHE A 151 35.40 -16.37 -10.48
C PHE A 151 33.92 -16.55 -10.83
N GLY A 152 33.52 -17.72 -11.32
CA GLY A 152 32.14 -18.11 -11.59
C GLY A 152 31.55 -17.41 -12.80
N LEU A 153 32.39 -17.12 -13.82
CA LEU A 153 31.97 -16.50 -15.08
C LEU A 153 31.27 -17.51 -15.99
N SER A 154 31.58 -18.80 -15.85
CA SER A 154 30.91 -19.90 -16.55
C SER A 154 29.42 -20.07 -16.21
N ALA A 155 28.94 -19.48 -15.11
CA ALA A 155 27.52 -19.47 -14.72
C ALA A 155 26.75 -18.25 -15.27
N ALA A 156 27.43 -17.27 -15.87
CA ALA A 156 26.79 -16.12 -16.49
C ALA A 156 26.27 -16.51 -17.89
N ASN A 157 24.99 -16.25 -18.17
CA ASN A 157 24.35 -16.58 -19.45
C ASN A 157 23.96 -15.33 -20.26
N GLU A 158 24.23 -14.13 -19.75
CA GLU A 158 23.84 -12.85 -20.35
C GLU A 158 25.07 -11.97 -20.57
N GLY A 159 25.11 -11.23 -21.68
CA GLY A 159 26.21 -10.31 -22.01
C GLY A 159 27.10 -10.77 -23.16
N ALA A 160 28.20 -10.07 -23.36
CA ALA A 160 29.20 -10.40 -24.36
C ALA A 160 30.18 -11.44 -23.79
N PHE A 161 30.29 -12.57 -24.48
CA PHE A 161 31.23 -13.64 -24.15
C PHE A 161 32.25 -13.81 -25.26
N TRP A 162 33.51 -13.94 -24.89
CA TRP A 162 34.57 -14.38 -25.78
C TRP A 162 35.36 -15.49 -25.12
N HIS A 163 35.44 -16.62 -25.79
CA HIS A 163 35.98 -17.86 -25.22
C HIS A 163 37.09 -18.39 -26.12
N ILE A 164 38.25 -18.67 -25.52
CA ILE A 164 39.37 -19.34 -26.16
C ILE A 164 39.52 -20.70 -25.50
N VAL A 165 39.40 -21.75 -26.29
CA VAL A 165 39.64 -23.12 -25.82
C VAL A 165 40.80 -23.71 -26.59
N LYS A 166 41.80 -24.21 -25.86
CA LYS A 166 42.87 -25.09 -26.31
C LYS A 166 42.94 -26.30 -25.38
N GLU A 167 43.61 -27.37 -25.81
CA GLU A 167 43.67 -28.65 -25.09
C GLU A 167 43.94 -28.51 -23.58
N ASP A 168 44.89 -27.64 -23.22
CA ASP A 168 45.30 -27.41 -21.83
C ASP A 168 44.94 -26.02 -21.28
N PHE A 169 44.38 -25.12 -22.09
CA PHE A 169 44.13 -23.74 -21.69
C PHE A 169 42.76 -23.26 -22.14
N ASP A 170 41.98 -22.80 -21.18
CA ASP A 170 40.67 -22.20 -21.38
C ASP A 170 40.71 -20.76 -20.87
N MET A 171 40.16 -19.82 -21.64
CA MET A 171 40.01 -18.44 -21.21
C MET A 171 38.65 -17.91 -21.64
N THR A 172 37.93 -17.30 -20.71
CA THR A 172 36.64 -16.67 -20.92
C THR A 172 36.70 -15.21 -20.53
N VAL A 173 36.34 -14.33 -21.46
CA VAL A 173 36.12 -12.91 -21.21
C VAL A 173 34.63 -12.66 -21.23
N HIS A 174 34.13 -11.98 -20.21
CA HIS A 174 32.73 -11.60 -20.08
C HIS A 174 32.62 -10.11 -19.81
N ALA A 175 31.67 -9.47 -20.50
CA ALA A 175 31.30 -8.09 -20.24
C ALA A 175 29.79 -7.93 -20.39
N LEU A 176 29.15 -7.35 -19.39
CA LEU A 176 27.73 -7.01 -19.38
C LEU A 176 27.56 -5.66 -18.69
N ALA A 177 26.82 -4.77 -19.34
CA ALA A 177 26.28 -3.56 -18.73
C ALA A 177 24.76 -3.60 -18.87
N LYS A 178 24.04 -3.48 -17.76
CA LYS A 178 22.59 -3.52 -17.71
C LYS A 178 22.08 -2.20 -17.12
N VAL A 179 21.15 -1.58 -17.82
CA VAL A 179 20.48 -0.35 -17.37
C VAL A 179 19.00 -0.64 -17.26
N ALA A 180 18.45 -0.44 -16.07
CA ALA A 180 17.04 -0.55 -15.76
C ALA A 180 16.48 0.81 -15.35
N LYS A 181 15.27 1.12 -15.82
CA LYS A 181 14.53 2.32 -15.41
C LYS A 181 13.07 1.95 -15.21
N LEU A 182 12.56 2.19 -14.02
CA LEU A 182 11.17 2.01 -13.64
C LEU A 182 10.61 3.35 -13.19
N GLU A 183 9.44 3.72 -13.71
CA GLU A 183 8.70 4.92 -13.30
C GLU A 183 7.30 4.50 -12.87
N VAL A 184 6.90 4.88 -11.68
CA VAL A 184 5.56 4.63 -11.14
C VAL A 184 4.89 5.97 -10.84
N LEU A 185 3.71 6.17 -11.42
CA LEU A 185 2.88 7.35 -11.21
C LEU A 185 1.50 6.91 -10.73
N SER A 186 1.11 7.32 -9.54
CA SER A 186 -0.23 7.03 -9.00
C SER A 186 -0.91 8.31 -8.52
N ARG A 187 -2.20 8.47 -8.86
CA ARG A 187 -2.97 9.70 -8.66
C ARG A 187 -4.31 9.45 -7.96
N PRO A 188 -4.34 8.99 -6.70
CA PRO A 188 -5.60 8.88 -5.98
C PRO A 188 -6.17 10.27 -5.69
N SER A 189 -7.49 10.38 -5.79
CA SER A 189 -8.23 11.58 -5.40
C SER A 189 -9.51 11.22 -4.66
N ILE A 190 -9.85 11.98 -3.63
CA ILE A 190 -11.04 11.76 -2.84
C ILE A 190 -11.67 13.10 -2.44
N LEU A 191 -12.99 13.16 -2.44
CA LEU A 191 -13.74 14.30 -1.95
C LEU A 191 -14.16 14.05 -0.49
N ALA A 192 -13.87 15.02 0.37
CA ALA A 192 -14.15 14.95 1.80
C ALA A 192 -14.90 16.21 2.28
N ARG A 193 -15.79 16.06 3.26
CA ARG A 193 -16.45 17.19 3.93
C ARG A 193 -15.53 17.77 5.01
N ASN A 194 -15.72 19.06 5.32
CA ASN A 194 -14.98 19.70 6.41
C ASN A 194 -15.18 18.95 7.75
N ASN A 195 -14.07 18.59 8.41
CA ASN A 195 -13.99 17.80 9.64
C ASN A 195 -14.53 16.36 9.55
N GLU A 196 -14.63 15.80 8.34
CA GLU A 196 -15.09 14.43 8.14
C GLU A 196 -13.99 13.61 7.47
N THR A 197 -13.62 12.48 8.09
CA THR A 197 -12.62 11.56 7.52
C THR A 197 -13.18 10.88 6.28
N ALA A 198 -12.39 10.88 5.21
CA ALA A 198 -12.69 10.17 3.99
C ALA A 198 -11.58 9.15 3.70
N ILE A 199 -11.97 7.95 3.26
CA ILE A 199 -11.06 6.84 2.99
C ILE A 199 -11.35 6.31 1.59
N ILE A 200 -10.31 6.08 0.80
CA ILE A 200 -10.36 5.35 -0.47
C ILE A 200 -9.34 4.23 -0.44
N THR A 201 -9.80 3.01 -0.74
CA THR A 201 -8.99 1.80 -0.82
C THR A 201 -9.12 1.22 -2.22
N LEU A 202 -8.01 1.15 -2.95
CA LEU A 202 -7.93 0.61 -4.31
C LEU A 202 -6.88 -0.49 -4.33
N GLY A 203 -7.29 -1.75 -4.44
CA GLY A 203 -6.33 -2.82 -4.24
C GLY A 203 -6.93 -4.21 -4.29
N GLN A 204 -6.20 -5.14 -3.69
CA GLN A 204 -6.58 -6.53 -3.53
C GLN A 204 -6.27 -6.98 -2.10
N GLU A 205 -7.02 -7.95 -1.62
CA GLU A 205 -6.87 -8.53 -0.29
C GLU A 205 -5.96 -9.77 -0.40
N VAL A 206 -4.82 -9.78 0.29
CA VAL A 206 -3.83 -10.87 0.21
C VAL A 206 -3.82 -11.69 1.50
N PRO A 207 -3.91 -13.03 1.41
CA PRO A 207 -3.83 -13.91 2.56
C PRO A 207 -2.39 -14.04 3.08
N PHE A 208 -2.22 -13.86 4.38
CA PHE A 208 -1.00 -14.07 5.15
C PHE A 208 -1.23 -15.13 6.24
N ILE A 209 -0.23 -15.97 6.50
CA ILE A 209 -0.30 -16.99 7.56
C ILE A 209 0.21 -16.37 8.87
N ARG A 210 -0.71 -16.00 9.76
CA ARG A 210 -0.39 -15.40 11.06
C ARG A 210 0.16 -16.40 12.07
N ASN A 211 -0.30 -17.63 12.01
CA ASN A 211 0.09 -18.67 12.95
C ASN A 211 0.05 -20.04 12.28
N SER A 212 1.07 -20.85 12.50
CA SER A 212 1.09 -22.26 12.13
C SER A 212 1.27 -23.10 13.39
N ARG A 213 0.30 -23.97 13.68
CA ARG A 213 0.35 -24.86 14.84
C ARG A 213 0.35 -26.30 14.39
N VAL A 214 1.32 -27.07 14.90
CA VAL A 214 1.33 -28.53 14.77
C VAL A 214 0.47 -29.13 15.88
N THR A 215 -0.56 -29.87 15.51
CA THR A 215 -1.44 -30.61 16.43
C THR A 215 -0.70 -31.84 16.98
N GLN A 216 -1.15 -32.42 18.09
CA GLN A 216 -0.55 -33.64 18.66
C GLN A 216 -0.50 -34.82 17.67
N ASP A 217 -1.38 -34.84 16.68
CA ASP A 217 -1.41 -35.83 15.59
C ASP A 217 -0.46 -35.51 14.42
N GLY A 218 0.39 -34.48 14.54
CA GLY A 218 1.33 -34.05 13.50
C GLY A 218 0.71 -33.21 12.37
N GLN A 219 -0.58 -32.88 12.44
CA GLN A 219 -1.25 -32.04 11.45
C GLN A 219 -0.89 -30.57 11.65
N ILE A 220 -0.42 -29.92 10.58
CA ILE A 220 -0.14 -28.48 10.55
C ILE A 220 -1.45 -27.73 10.27
N ILE A 221 -1.87 -26.85 11.18
CA ILE A 221 -3.03 -25.97 11.04
C ILE A 221 -2.51 -24.54 10.89
N ASN A 222 -2.80 -23.93 9.75
CA ASN A 222 -2.45 -22.54 9.47
C ASN A 222 -3.66 -21.63 9.72
N THR A 223 -3.45 -20.55 10.48
CA THR A 223 -4.42 -19.46 10.61
C THR A 223 -4.08 -18.41 9.56
N ILE A 224 -5.00 -18.21 8.61
CA ILE A 224 -4.86 -17.22 7.55
C ILE A 224 -5.55 -15.93 8.00
N GLU A 225 -4.86 -14.81 7.86
CA GLU A 225 -5.35 -13.45 8.01
C GLU A 225 -5.23 -12.75 6.68
N TYR A 226 -6.11 -11.81 6.38
CA TYR A 226 -6.10 -11.09 5.12
C TYR A 226 -5.68 -9.65 5.36
N GLU A 227 -4.83 -9.14 4.48
CA GLU A 227 -4.33 -7.75 4.52
C GLU A 227 -4.64 -7.05 3.19
N ASP A 228 -5.21 -5.85 3.28
CA ASP A 228 -5.49 -5.01 2.11
C ASP A 228 -4.18 -4.42 1.59
N ILE A 229 -3.86 -4.70 0.32
CA ILE A 229 -2.73 -4.09 -0.37
C ILE A 229 -3.18 -3.32 -1.60
N GLY A 230 -2.55 -2.19 -1.87
CA GLY A 230 -2.86 -1.31 -2.98
C GLY A 230 -2.65 0.16 -2.61
N ILE A 231 -3.46 1.03 -3.20
CA ILE A 231 -3.45 2.46 -2.90
C ILE A 231 -4.52 2.73 -1.85
N ILE A 232 -4.09 3.18 -0.67
CA ILE A 232 -4.96 3.55 0.44
C ILE A 232 -4.71 5.01 0.74
N LEU A 233 -5.77 5.81 0.80
CA LEU A 233 -5.68 7.22 1.19
C LEU A 233 -6.75 7.49 2.23
N GLU A 234 -6.30 7.79 3.44
CA GLU A 234 -7.11 8.33 4.52
C GLU A 234 -6.78 9.80 4.71
N VAL A 235 -7.82 10.64 4.78
CA VAL A 235 -7.65 12.09 4.97
C VAL A 235 -8.79 12.68 5.78
N THR A 236 -8.44 13.55 6.73
CA THR A 236 -9.38 14.38 7.48
C THR A 236 -9.03 15.84 7.25
N PRO A 237 -9.84 16.59 6.47
CA PRO A 237 -9.59 17.99 6.21
C PRO A 237 -10.27 18.92 7.21
N HIS A 238 -9.67 20.07 7.44
CA HIS A 238 -10.17 21.20 8.18
C HIS A 238 -10.00 22.48 7.36
N ILE A 239 -11.11 23.08 6.94
CA ILE A 239 -11.13 24.25 6.06
C ILE A 239 -11.24 25.51 6.91
N SER A 240 -10.21 26.34 6.87
CA SER A 240 -10.18 27.65 7.51
C SER A 240 -11.00 28.68 6.72
N THR A 241 -11.46 29.74 7.39
CA THR A 241 -12.18 30.86 6.76
C THR A 241 -11.37 31.56 5.67
N ASN A 242 -10.04 31.48 5.74
CA ASN A 242 -9.12 32.07 4.75
C ASN A 242 -8.91 31.20 3.50
N GLY A 243 -9.60 30.05 3.37
CA GLY A 243 -9.42 29.13 2.25
C GLY A 243 -8.16 28.26 2.32
N VAL A 244 -7.49 28.26 3.49
CA VAL A 244 -6.39 27.35 3.79
C VAL A 244 -6.98 26.06 4.35
N VAL A 245 -6.46 24.92 3.90
CA VAL A 245 -6.90 23.59 4.31
C VAL A 245 -5.81 22.95 5.16
N GLU A 246 -6.12 22.71 6.42
CA GLU A 246 -5.33 21.83 7.29
C GLU A 246 -5.82 20.40 7.07
N MET A 247 -4.92 19.43 6.92
CA MET A 247 -5.28 18.05 6.63
C MET A 247 -4.39 17.11 7.41
N THR A 248 -5.01 16.19 8.14
CA THR A 248 -4.34 14.97 8.61
C THR A 248 -4.45 13.93 7.51
N VAL A 249 -3.31 13.45 7.01
CA VAL A 249 -3.23 12.60 5.83
C VAL A 249 -2.40 11.37 6.12
N ALA A 250 -2.90 10.21 5.70
CA ALA A 250 -2.21 8.92 5.74
C ALA A 250 -2.27 8.22 4.38
N PRO A 251 -1.57 8.75 3.35
CA PRO A 251 -1.40 8.07 2.07
C PRO A 251 -0.48 6.85 2.20
N GLU A 252 -0.90 5.75 1.61
CA GLU A 252 -0.18 4.50 1.50
C GLU A 252 -0.28 3.92 0.09
N ILE A 253 0.83 3.39 -0.41
CA ILE A 253 0.91 2.56 -1.61
C ILE A 253 1.64 1.26 -1.27
N SER A 254 0.99 0.14 -1.51
CA SER A 254 1.53 -1.19 -1.30
C SER A 254 1.41 -2.05 -2.55
N THR A 255 2.47 -2.81 -2.83
CA THR A 255 2.59 -3.67 -4.02
C THR A 255 3.25 -4.98 -3.62
N LEU A 256 2.85 -6.08 -4.26
CA LEU A 256 3.59 -7.35 -4.14
C LEU A 256 4.95 -7.19 -4.83
N SER A 257 6.03 -7.47 -4.09
CA SER A 257 7.39 -7.40 -4.65
C SER A 257 7.72 -8.55 -5.61
N GLY A 258 6.94 -9.64 -5.57
CA GLY A 258 7.22 -10.89 -6.28
C GLY A 258 8.23 -11.79 -5.56
N GLU A 259 8.84 -11.33 -4.47
CA GLU A 259 9.69 -12.13 -3.60
C GLU A 259 8.86 -12.89 -2.58
N THR A 260 9.30 -14.10 -2.22
CA THR A 260 8.73 -14.89 -1.15
C THR A 260 9.78 -15.22 -0.10
N VAL A 261 9.37 -15.24 1.17
CA VAL A 261 10.20 -15.63 2.30
C VAL A 261 9.66 -16.94 2.87
N PRO A 262 10.50 -17.96 3.10
CA PRO A 262 10.07 -19.21 3.73
C PRO A 262 9.71 -18.95 5.20
N VAL A 263 8.45 -19.18 5.56
CA VAL A 263 7.95 -19.05 6.94
C VAL A 263 8.07 -20.39 7.68
N SER A 264 7.91 -21.49 6.96
CA SER A 264 8.18 -22.85 7.43
C SER A 264 8.51 -23.78 6.26
N GLU A 265 8.82 -25.04 6.55
CA GLU A 265 9.11 -26.05 5.53
C GLU A 265 7.93 -26.18 4.53
N GLY A 266 8.19 -25.82 3.27
CA GLY A 266 7.18 -25.84 2.19
C GLY A 266 6.14 -24.70 2.21
N ILE A 267 6.30 -23.69 3.08
CA ILE A 267 5.39 -22.54 3.16
C ILE A 267 6.16 -21.25 2.92
N GLU A 268 5.76 -20.54 1.88
CA GLU A 268 6.32 -19.26 1.46
C GLU A 268 5.29 -18.15 1.63
N ALA A 269 5.70 -17.02 2.20
CA ALA A 269 4.88 -15.82 2.30
C ALA A 269 5.42 -14.72 1.37
N PRO A 270 4.54 -13.99 0.65
CA PRO A 270 4.97 -12.91 -0.23
C PRO A 270 5.50 -11.72 0.57
N VAL A 271 6.52 -11.04 0.03
CA VAL A 271 7.00 -9.76 0.57
C VAL A 271 6.19 -8.62 -0.03
N ILE A 272 5.61 -7.79 0.83
CA ILE A 272 4.83 -6.61 0.44
C ILE A 272 5.74 -5.38 0.54
N ALA A 273 5.93 -4.68 -0.58
CA ALA A 273 6.61 -3.41 -0.59
C ALA A 273 5.60 -2.30 -0.25
N LYS A 274 5.74 -1.68 0.92
CA LYS A 274 4.84 -0.65 1.45
C LYS A 274 5.55 0.69 1.54
N ARG A 275 4.92 1.74 0.99
CA ARG A 275 5.36 3.13 1.10
C ARG A 275 4.20 3.91 1.69
N ALA A 276 4.40 4.49 2.86
CA ALA A 276 3.36 5.22 3.57
C ALA A 276 3.94 6.49 4.20
N ALA A 277 3.11 7.52 4.34
CA ALA A 277 3.43 8.73 5.08
C ALA A 277 2.23 9.15 5.90
N GLU A 278 2.42 9.43 7.18
CA GLU A 278 1.39 9.96 8.08
C GLU A 278 1.84 11.33 8.58
N THR A 279 1.07 12.37 8.30
CA THR A 279 1.43 13.74 8.68
C THR A 279 0.21 14.66 8.74
N SER A 280 0.38 15.81 9.40
CA SER A 280 -0.56 16.93 9.31
C SER A 280 0.11 18.07 8.54
N CYS A 281 -0.59 18.60 7.53
CA CYS A 281 -0.08 19.68 6.70
C CYS A 281 -1.14 20.77 6.49
N VAL A 282 -0.66 21.99 6.29
CA VAL A 282 -1.51 23.17 6.06
C VAL A 282 -1.20 23.70 4.67
N VAL A 283 -2.17 23.65 3.78
CA VAL A 283 -1.98 23.91 2.35
C VAL A 283 -3.07 24.87 1.85
N PRO A 284 -2.72 25.97 1.16
CA PRO A 284 -3.70 26.83 0.52
C PRO A 284 -4.47 26.10 -0.59
N ASP A 285 -5.70 26.55 -0.87
CA ASP A 285 -6.50 26.05 -1.99
C ASP A 285 -5.73 26.08 -3.33
N GLY A 286 -5.72 24.95 -4.03
CA GLY A 286 -5.10 24.79 -5.35
C GLY A 286 -3.58 24.73 -5.38
N MET A 287 -2.90 24.82 -4.22
CA MET A 287 -1.44 24.70 -4.16
C MET A 287 -1.01 23.27 -3.89
N THR A 288 0.12 22.87 -4.48
CA THR A 288 0.72 21.55 -4.26
C THR A 288 1.84 21.65 -3.24
N VAL A 289 1.83 20.75 -2.26
CA VAL A 289 2.92 20.57 -1.28
C VAL A 289 3.54 19.19 -1.43
N VAL A 290 4.84 19.07 -1.13
CA VAL A 290 5.51 17.77 -0.94
C VAL A 290 5.38 17.39 0.53
N ILE A 291 4.70 16.29 0.82
CA ILE A 291 4.49 15.81 2.20
C ILE A 291 5.55 14.79 2.63
N GLY A 292 6.23 14.18 1.67
CA GLY A 292 7.26 13.19 1.95
C GLY A 292 8.10 12.88 0.71
N GLY A 293 9.30 12.37 0.96
CA GLY A 293 10.17 11.86 -0.08
C GLY A 293 11.29 11.01 0.49
N LEU A 294 11.82 10.13 -0.35
CA LEU A 294 12.95 9.26 -0.05
C LEU A 294 13.90 9.27 -1.25
N MET A 295 15.19 9.38 -0.98
CA MET A 295 16.24 9.18 -1.97
C MET A 295 17.19 8.14 -1.41
N GLU A 296 17.28 7.01 -2.08
CA GLU A 296 18.12 5.88 -1.70
C GLU A 296 19.12 5.61 -2.82
N ASP A 297 20.40 5.48 -2.48
CA ASP A 297 21.46 5.04 -3.38
C ASP A 297 22.13 3.82 -2.75
N ASN A 298 21.99 2.67 -3.41
CA ASN A 298 22.56 1.41 -2.98
C ASN A 298 23.60 0.97 -4.01
N GLU A 299 24.87 0.97 -3.60
CA GLU A 299 26.00 0.57 -4.44
C GLU A 299 26.70 -0.64 -3.82
N THR A 300 26.68 -1.75 -4.54
CA THR A 300 27.37 -2.99 -4.18
C THR A 300 28.48 -3.27 -5.18
N GLU A 301 29.72 -3.33 -4.71
CA GLU A 301 30.88 -3.70 -5.53
C GLU A 301 31.53 -4.99 -5.00
N ALA A 302 31.60 -6.01 -5.85
CA ALA A 302 32.27 -7.27 -5.58
C ALA A 302 33.43 -7.47 -6.57
N VAL A 303 34.66 -7.49 -6.04
CA VAL A 303 35.87 -7.71 -6.83
C VAL A 303 36.51 -9.04 -6.43
N ARG A 304 36.62 -9.96 -7.41
CA ARG A 304 37.39 -11.20 -7.29
C ARG A 304 38.63 -11.08 -8.16
N LYS A 305 39.81 -11.37 -7.64
CA LYS A 305 41.07 -11.20 -8.39
C LYS A 305 42.12 -12.23 -8.00
N VAL A 306 43.03 -12.50 -8.93
CA VAL A 306 44.26 -13.25 -8.63
C VAL A 306 45.18 -12.34 -7.82
N PRO A 307 45.66 -12.75 -6.63
CA PRO A 307 46.58 -11.94 -5.84
C PRO A 307 47.87 -11.64 -6.65
N ILE A 308 48.46 -10.46 -6.44
CA ILE A 308 49.63 -9.94 -7.18
C ILE A 308 49.30 -9.55 -8.64
N LEU A 309 48.82 -10.48 -9.46
CA LEU A 309 48.55 -10.23 -10.89
C LEU A 309 47.38 -9.28 -11.12
N GLY A 310 46.33 -9.37 -10.29
CA GLY A 310 45.16 -8.48 -10.36
C GLY A 310 45.42 -7.05 -9.86
N ASP A 311 46.55 -6.81 -9.21
CA ASP A 311 46.94 -5.50 -8.66
C ASP A 311 47.86 -4.70 -9.60
N ILE A 312 48.31 -5.30 -10.70
CA ILE A 312 49.18 -4.62 -11.68
C ILE A 312 48.37 -3.51 -12.39
N PRO A 313 48.86 -2.25 -12.40
CA PRO A 313 48.21 -1.18 -13.16
C PRO A 313 48.10 -1.57 -14.65
N TRP A 314 46.99 -1.20 -15.30
CA TRP A 314 46.67 -1.47 -16.71
C TRP A 314 46.41 -2.95 -17.08
N LEU A 315 47.16 -3.89 -16.51
CA LEU A 315 47.08 -5.33 -16.82
C LEU A 315 46.20 -6.13 -15.85
N GLY A 316 45.99 -5.64 -14.62
CA GLY A 316 45.26 -6.35 -13.58
C GLY A 316 43.77 -6.56 -13.88
N THR A 317 43.20 -5.82 -14.82
CA THR A 317 41.83 -6.03 -15.33
C THR A 317 41.65 -7.39 -15.99
N ALA A 318 42.71 -7.95 -16.59
CA ALA A 318 42.68 -9.28 -17.20
C ALA A 318 42.75 -10.44 -16.19
N PHE A 319 42.97 -10.15 -14.90
CA PHE A 319 43.10 -11.15 -13.83
C PHE A 319 42.11 -10.93 -12.70
N ARG A 320 41.01 -10.20 -12.98
CA ARG A 320 39.95 -9.91 -12.01
C ARG A 320 38.58 -9.93 -12.67
N ARG A 321 37.56 -10.22 -11.87
CA ARG A 321 36.15 -9.97 -12.14
C ARG A 321 35.65 -8.89 -11.20
N THR A 322 34.97 -7.89 -11.75
CA THR A 322 34.35 -6.80 -11.02
C THR A 322 32.86 -6.80 -11.33
N ILE A 323 32.04 -7.02 -10.31
CA ILE A 323 30.58 -6.91 -10.38
C ILE A 323 30.22 -5.66 -9.58
N LYS A 324 29.67 -4.65 -10.25
CA LYS A 324 29.09 -3.46 -9.61
C LYS A 324 27.59 -3.48 -9.88
N SER A 325 26.79 -3.32 -8.83
CA SER A 325 25.36 -3.08 -8.94
C SER A 325 25.05 -1.78 -8.22
N LYS A 326 24.48 -0.83 -8.95
CA LYS A 326 24.08 0.46 -8.41
C LYS A 326 22.59 0.63 -8.65
N THR A 327 21.82 0.75 -7.56
CA THR A 327 20.39 0.99 -7.62
C THR A 327 20.07 2.28 -6.89
N LYS A 328 19.38 3.18 -7.59
CA LYS A 328 18.96 4.48 -7.08
C LYS A 328 17.44 4.57 -7.12
N THR A 329 16.82 4.85 -5.98
CA THR A 329 15.37 4.98 -5.84
C THR A 329 15.01 6.36 -5.32
N GLU A 330 14.12 7.05 -6.04
CA GLU A 330 13.62 8.37 -5.68
C GLU A 330 12.09 8.30 -5.56
N LEU A 331 11.56 8.63 -4.40
CA LEU A 331 10.12 8.70 -4.11
C LEU A 331 9.77 10.12 -3.69
N LEU A 332 8.69 10.66 -4.26
CA LEU A 332 8.07 11.91 -3.85
C LEU A 332 6.57 11.72 -3.72
N ILE A 333 6.00 12.25 -2.64
CA ILE A 333 4.56 12.26 -2.39
C ILE A 333 4.10 13.71 -2.36
N PHE A 334 3.25 14.06 -3.33
CA PHE A 334 2.66 15.38 -3.42
C PHE A 334 1.19 15.35 -3.01
N LEU A 335 0.72 16.48 -2.48
CA LEU A 335 -0.67 16.67 -2.09
C LEU A 335 -1.18 18.02 -2.58
N THR A 336 -2.40 18.06 -3.12
CA THR A 336 -3.06 19.27 -3.62
C THR A 336 -4.53 19.28 -3.17
N PRO A 337 -4.96 20.19 -2.29
CA PRO A 337 -6.38 20.38 -1.97
C PRO A 337 -7.06 21.32 -2.96
N HIS A 338 -8.34 21.08 -3.22
CA HIS A 338 -9.23 21.98 -3.95
C HIS A 338 -10.53 22.19 -3.19
N VAL A 339 -10.78 23.39 -2.69
CA VAL A 339 -11.94 23.73 -1.86
C VAL A 339 -13.17 23.99 -2.73
N VAL A 340 -14.27 23.34 -2.37
CA VAL A 340 -15.58 23.50 -3.02
C VAL A 340 -16.59 24.02 -2.01
N GLN A 341 -16.95 25.30 -2.14
CA GLN A 341 -17.86 25.97 -1.19
C GLN A 341 -19.35 25.72 -1.48
N ARG A 342 -19.71 25.44 -2.73
CA ARG A 342 -21.10 25.23 -3.16
C ARG A 342 -21.20 24.01 -4.05
N THR A 343 -22.35 23.35 -4.01
CA THR A 343 -22.68 22.20 -4.87
C THR A 343 -22.55 22.51 -6.35
N SER A 344 -22.86 23.74 -6.79
CA SER A 344 -22.66 24.19 -8.17
C SER A 344 -21.19 24.19 -8.63
N GLY A 345 -20.24 24.22 -7.69
CA GLY A 345 -18.80 24.13 -7.99
C GLY A 345 -18.31 22.70 -8.25
N LEU A 346 -19.12 21.68 -7.96
CA LEU A 346 -18.74 20.28 -8.14
C LEU A 346 -18.79 19.84 -9.60
N GLU A 347 -19.75 20.35 -10.37
CA GLU A 347 -19.93 20.02 -11.79
C GLU A 347 -18.67 20.26 -12.64
N PRO A 348 -18.04 21.46 -12.65
CA PRO A 348 -16.83 21.68 -13.43
C PRO A 348 -15.63 20.84 -12.94
N LEU A 349 -15.57 20.52 -11.64
CA LEU A 349 -14.52 19.67 -11.10
C LEU A 349 -14.70 18.21 -11.50
N SER A 350 -15.93 17.71 -11.50
CA SER A 350 -16.25 16.36 -11.97
C SER A 350 -15.90 16.19 -13.44
N ILE A 351 -16.25 17.17 -14.29
CA ILE A 351 -15.89 17.18 -15.72
C ILE A 351 -14.37 17.25 -15.90
N ALA A 352 -13.68 18.09 -15.13
CA ALA A 352 -12.22 18.22 -15.24
C ALA A 352 -11.48 16.96 -14.78
N GLU A 353 -12.01 16.23 -13.79
CA GLU A 353 -11.43 14.98 -13.32
C GLU A 353 -11.75 13.81 -14.28
N SER A 354 -12.96 13.74 -14.82
CA SER A 354 -13.33 12.72 -15.81
C SER A 354 -12.52 12.86 -17.10
N GLN A 355 -12.33 14.08 -17.60
CA GLN A 355 -11.49 14.35 -18.78
C GLN A 355 -10.02 13.98 -18.56
N LYS A 356 -9.51 14.10 -17.33
CA LYS A 356 -8.14 13.69 -16.97
C LYS A 356 -8.02 12.18 -16.82
N ALA A 357 -9.08 11.50 -16.42
CA ALA A 357 -9.18 10.04 -16.42
C ALA A 357 -9.30 9.46 -17.84
N ASP A 358 -9.84 10.25 -18.79
CA ASP A 358 -10.11 9.87 -20.19
C ASP A 358 -8.85 9.66 -21.07
N LEU A 359 -7.65 9.64 -20.49
CA LEU A 359 -6.45 9.07 -21.14
C LEU A 359 -6.50 7.52 -21.20
N ALA A 360 -7.54 6.89 -20.65
CA ALA A 360 -7.86 5.48 -20.82
C ALA A 360 -9.10 5.28 -21.71
N GLY A 361 -9.02 5.70 -22.98
CA GLY A 361 -10.10 5.61 -23.97
C GLY A 361 -10.52 4.19 -24.40
N VAL A 362 -10.72 3.25 -23.47
CA VAL A 362 -11.13 1.86 -23.78
C VAL A 362 -12.29 1.35 -22.91
N ALA A 363 -12.69 2.02 -21.83
CA ALA A 363 -13.72 1.44 -20.94
C ALA A 363 -15.15 1.97 -21.16
N PHE A 364 -15.35 3.24 -21.50
CA PHE A 364 -16.67 3.82 -21.73
C PHE A 364 -16.59 4.92 -22.79
N THR A 365 -17.46 4.87 -23.79
CA THR A 365 -17.54 5.97 -24.77
C THR A 365 -18.24 7.18 -24.13
N GLN A 366 -17.81 8.41 -24.45
CA GLN A 366 -18.42 9.64 -23.90
C GLN A 366 -19.95 9.66 -24.07
N ASP A 367 -20.46 9.07 -25.16
CA ASP A 367 -21.89 8.92 -25.45
C ASP A 367 -22.63 8.01 -24.45
N GLU A 368 -21.97 6.97 -23.90
CA GLU A 368 -22.54 6.09 -22.88
C GLU A 368 -22.58 6.77 -21.50
N LEU A 369 -21.58 7.57 -21.18
CA LEU A 369 -21.53 8.36 -19.95
C LEU A 369 -22.61 9.45 -19.97
N ASP A 370 -22.71 10.21 -21.06
CA ASP A 370 -23.72 11.27 -21.22
C ASP A 370 -25.13 10.68 -21.14
N LYS A 371 -25.37 9.53 -21.77
CA LYS A 371 -26.64 8.79 -21.67
C LYS A 371 -26.95 8.30 -20.26
N HIS A 372 -25.93 7.92 -19.48
CA HIS A 372 -26.09 7.51 -18.08
C HIS A 372 -26.44 8.72 -17.19
N LEU A 373 -25.74 9.84 -17.38
CA LEU A 373 -25.98 11.10 -16.66
C LEU A 373 -27.38 11.64 -16.95
N GLU A 374 -27.80 11.70 -18.21
CA GLU A 374 -29.17 12.07 -18.58
C GLU A 374 -30.23 11.12 -18.01
N GLY A 375 -29.91 9.83 -17.91
CA GLY A 375 -30.77 8.82 -17.31
C GLY A 375 -31.02 9.10 -15.84
N GLN A 376 -29.98 9.47 -15.10
CA GLN A 376 -30.04 9.86 -13.69
C GLN A 376 -30.86 11.15 -13.51
N GLU A 377 -30.65 12.17 -14.34
CA GLU A 377 -31.44 13.41 -14.29
C GLU A 377 -32.93 13.18 -14.53
N LYS A 378 -33.28 12.31 -15.49
CA LYS A 378 -34.68 11.91 -15.75
C LYS A 378 -35.30 11.14 -14.57
N LEU A 379 -34.50 10.42 -13.79
CA LEU A 379 -34.97 9.72 -12.58
C LEU A 379 -35.20 10.70 -11.42
N ILE A 380 -34.30 11.68 -11.24
CA ILE A 380 -34.43 12.74 -10.24
C ILE A 380 -35.68 13.57 -10.52
N ARG A 381 -35.89 14.04 -11.76
CA ARG A 381 -37.11 14.78 -12.13
C ARG A 381 -38.39 13.98 -11.92
N ARG A 382 -38.36 12.67 -12.16
CA ARG A 382 -39.53 11.79 -11.95
C ARG A 382 -39.79 11.53 -10.46
N HIS A 383 -38.78 11.61 -9.61
CA HIS A 383 -38.93 11.62 -8.16
C HIS A 383 -39.48 12.96 -7.67
N GLU A 384 -38.99 14.08 -8.18
CA GLU A 384 -39.51 15.43 -7.85
C GLU A 384 -40.98 15.59 -8.27
N GLU A 385 -41.37 15.12 -9.46
CA GLU A 385 -42.75 15.17 -9.95
C GLU A 385 -43.73 14.31 -9.11
N LYS A 386 -43.23 13.26 -8.44
CA LYS A 386 -44.05 12.44 -7.53
C LYS A 386 -44.21 13.04 -6.13
N VAL A 387 -43.43 14.06 -5.79
CA VAL A 387 -43.40 14.67 -4.44
C VAL A 387 -44.25 15.95 -4.37
N GLU A 388 -44.88 16.39 -5.46
CA GLU A 388 -45.77 17.55 -5.45
C GLU A 388 -47.02 17.29 -4.55
N PRO A 389 -47.38 18.21 -3.63
CA PRO A 389 -48.40 17.94 -2.63
C PRO A 389 -49.79 17.81 -3.26
N GLN A 390 -50.55 16.79 -2.83
CA GLN A 390 -51.91 16.56 -3.30
C GLN A 390 -52.75 17.85 -3.25
N LYS A 391 -53.21 18.30 -4.43
CA LYS A 391 -54.18 19.39 -4.55
C LYS A 391 -55.38 19.10 -3.64
N PRO A 392 -55.89 20.09 -2.88
CA PRO A 392 -57.05 19.88 -2.03
C PRO A 392 -58.26 19.50 -2.89
N LEU A 393 -58.91 18.40 -2.51
CA LEU A 393 -60.14 17.87 -3.10
C LEU A 393 -61.16 19.00 -3.30
N ARG A 394 -61.33 19.45 -4.55
CA ARG A 394 -62.41 20.35 -4.94
C ARG A 394 -63.74 19.62 -4.73
N ARG A 395 -64.60 20.19 -3.88
CA ARG A 395 -66.00 19.80 -3.68
C ARG A 395 -66.67 19.48 -5.01
N ALA A 396 -67.13 18.23 -5.16
CA ALA A 396 -67.96 17.80 -6.27
C ALA A 396 -69.24 18.63 -6.33
N LYS A 397 -69.43 19.39 -7.42
CA LYS A 397 -70.73 19.98 -7.76
C LYS A 397 -71.65 18.85 -8.24
N MET A 398 -72.64 18.55 -7.43
CA MET A 398 -73.81 17.74 -7.75
C MET A 398 -74.54 18.38 -8.93
N TRP A 399 -74.52 17.72 -10.10
CA TRP A 399 -75.38 18.03 -11.24
C TRP A 399 -76.42 16.92 -11.37
N LEU A 400 -77.68 17.26 -11.14
CA LEU A 400 -78.83 16.48 -11.53
C LEU A 400 -78.92 16.44 -13.06
N TRP A 401 -79.18 15.27 -13.63
CA TRP A 401 -79.77 15.15 -14.97
C TRP A 401 -80.99 14.23 -14.93
N PRO A 402 -82.08 14.59 -15.63
CA PRO A 402 -83.35 13.88 -15.54
C PRO A 402 -83.39 12.67 -16.49
N ALA A 403 -84.09 11.63 -16.05
CA ALA A 403 -84.44 10.48 -16.86
C ALA A 403 -85.52 10.87 -17.89
N VAL A 404 -85.29 10.53 -19.17
CA VAL A 404 -86.34 10.42 -20.19
C VAL A 404 -86.19 9.10 -20.96
N GLN A 405 -87.01 8.17 -20.47
CA GLN A 405 -87.77 7.10 -21.11
C GLN A 405 -87.91 7.10 -22.67
N ILE A 406 -87.74 5.94 -23.32
CA ILE A 406 -88.74 5.19 -24.14
C ILE A 406 -88.11 4.29 -25.25
N PHE A 407 -88.61 3.05 -25.27
CA PHE A 407 -88.63 1.98 -26.29
C PHE A 407 -88.41 2.38 -27.77
N LYS A 408 -87.58 1.60 -28.49
CA LYS A 408 -88.02 0.48 -29.36
C LYS A 408 -86.85 -0.38 -29.81
#